data_AF-A0A258R958-F1
#
_entry.id   AF-A0A258R958-F1
#
_cell.length_a   1.000
_cell.length_b   1.000
_cell.length_c   1.000
_cell.angle_alpha   90.00
_cell.angle_beta   90.00
_cell.angle_gamma   90.00
#
_symmetry.space_group_name_H-M   'P 1'
#
loop_
_entity.id
_entity.type
_entity.pdbx_description
1 polymer ?
#
loop_
_entity_poly.entity_id
_entity_poly.type
_entity_poly.pdbx_seq_one_letter_code
_entity_poly.pdbx_strand_id
1 'polypeptide(L)'
;MLRRLLPFLFPIVALGLAFAWPVLYPLLGRIAQWAASLLMMGTIFAAVSHADTVSARLPQPFGTLVLTFSVTLIEVSVLVSMMLHGENNPTLPREAVLSTVMFVLTGVVGLCLLLGGLRHREQEVRQQGLSGFLSVIMSISILALILPGVTADGQLGTPKTLNIAVIMAGVVLLYGSFLFMQTVRHRDHFLGWDESEEREATASEFWRAVVFLLLSLGGVVLLSNHVAEGV
;
A
#
# COMPACT_ATOMS: atom_id res chain seq x y z
N MET A 1 -23.96 -6.88 15.94
CA MET A 1 -23.79 -5.42 16.15
C MET A 1 -22.34 -5.03 16.40
N LEU A 2 -21.63 -5.70 17.33
CA LEU A 2 -20.21 -5.43 17.66
C LEU A 2 -19.25 -5.46 16.44
N ARG A 3 -19.41 -6.44 15.53
CA ARG A 3 -18.56 -6.61 14.34
C ARG A 3 -18.63 -5.45 13.33
N ARG A 4 -19.71 -4.65 13.35
CA ARG A 4 -19.84 -3.43 12.52
C ARG A 4 -19.20 -2.19 13.14
N LEU A 5 -19.02 -2.16 14.46
CA LEU A 5 -18.46 -1.00 15.18
C LEU A 5 -16.95 -1.09 15.35
N LEU A 6 -16.39 -2.31 15.38
CA LEU A 6 -14.95 -2.56 15.45
C LEU A 6 -14.11 -1.67 14.50
N PRO A 7 -14.39 -1.58 13.18
CA PRO A 7 -13.56 -0.79 12.26
C PRO A 7 -13.60 0.73 12.53
N PHE A 8 -14.59 1.23 13.27
CA PHE A 8 -14.65 2.64 13.67
C PHE A 8 -13.92 2.90 14.98
N LEU A 9 -13.87 1.90 15.87
CA LEU A 9 -13.22 2.02 17.18
C LEU A 9 -11.69 1.99 17.05
N PHE A 10 -11.16 1.11 16.21
CA PHE A 10 -9.71 0.95 16.00
C PHE A 10 -8.96 2.28 15.74
N PRO A 11 -9.34 3.13 14.76
CA PRO A 11 -8.61 4.36 14.48
C PRO A 11 -8.67 5.38 15.62
N ILE A 12 -9.79 5.47 16.34
CA ILE A 12 -9.94 6.39 17.48
C ILE A 12 -9.05 5.92 18.64
N VAL A 13 -9.08 4.62 18.95
CA VAL A 13 -8.26 4.05 20.02
C VAL A 13 -6.78 4.11 19.65
N ALA A 14 -6.43 3.91 18.38
CA ALA A 14 -5.06 4.05 17.88
C ALA A 14 -4.51 5.46 18.08
N LEU A 15 -5.27 6.48 17.69
CA LEU A 15 -4.89 7.87 17.93
C LEU A 15 -4.81 8.18 19.41
N GLY A 16 -5.80 7.75 20.20
CA GLY A 16 -5.78 7.93 21.66
C GLY A 16 -4.56 7.30 22.32
N LEU A 17 -4.20 6.08 21.92
CA LEU A 17 -3.01 5.38 22.41
C LEU A 17 -1.72 6.09 22.00
N ALA A 18 -1.63 6.56 20.75
CA ALA A 18 -0.47 7.29 20.27
C ALA A 18 -0.24 8.60 21.07
N PHE A 19 -1.30 9.37 21.33
CA PHE A 19 -1.18 10.58 22.16
C PHE A 19 -0.90 10.28 23.64
N ALA A 20 -1.43 9.17 24.17
CA ALA A 20 -1.18 8.74 25.54
C ALA A 20 0.18 8.03 25.71
N TRP A 21 0.91 7.77 24.63
CA TRP A 21 2.15 6.99 24.62
C TRP A 21 3.20 7.45 25.65
N PRO A 22 3.51 8.76 25.78
CA PRO A 22 4.53 9.22 26.72
C PRO A 22 4.22 8.89 28.18
N VAL A 23 2.94 8.75 28.53
CA VAL A 23 2.48 8.41 29.87
C VAL A 23 2.37 6.89 30.04
N LEU A 24 1.89 6.19 29.02
CA LEU A 24 1.56 4.77 29.11
C LEU A 24 2.78 3.85 28.96
N TYR A 25 3.71 4.22 28.07
CA TYR A 25 4.93 3.46 27.81
C TYR A 25 5.82 3.24 29.06
N PRO A 26 6.16 4.27 29.87
CA PRO A 26 6.99 4.04 31.06
C PRO A 26 6.30 3.19 32.14
N LEU A 27 4.97 3.11 32.14
CA LEU A 27 4.21 2.33 33.11
C LEU A 27 4.09 0.84 32.72
N LEU A 28 3.90 0.56 31.43
CA LEU A 28 3.59 -0.80 30.93
C LEU A 28 4.75 -1.43 30.13
N GLY A 29 5.73 -0.65 29.69
CA GLY A 29 6.90 -1.09 28.94
C GLY A 29 6.54 -1.96 27.72
N ARG A 30 7.10 -3.18 27.68
CA ARG A 30 6.89 -4.13 26.56
C ARG A 30 5.43 -4.51 26.32
N ILE A 31 4.58 -4.48 27.35
CA ILE A 31 3.15 -4.78 27.19
C ILE A 31 2.47 -3.70 26.34
N ALA A 32 2.84 -2.43 26.53
CA ALA A 32 2.34 -1.33 25.70
C ALA A 32 2.80 -1.46 24.24
N GLN A 33 4.04 -1.92 24.00
CA GLN A 33 4.54 -2.18 22.64
C GLN A 33 3.74 -3.27 21.92
N TRP A 34 3.54 -4.42 22.55
CA TRP A 34 2.73 -5.49 21.97
C TRP A 34 1.28 -5.04 21.72
N ALA A 35 0.70 -4.29 22.66
CA ALA A 35 -0.63 -3.73 22.50
C ALA A 35 -0.72 -2.74 21.33
N ALA A 36 0.29 -1.85 21.18
CA ALA A 36 0.37 -0.92 20.06
C ALA A 36 0.52 -1.64 18.72
N SER A 37 1.36 -2.67 18.61
CA SER A 37 1.52 -3.46 17.39
C SER A 37 0.22 -4.17 16.98
N LEU A 38 -0.48 -4.78 17.95
CA LEU A 38 -1.78 -5.42 17.70
C LEU A 38 -2.85 -4.40 17.30
N LEU A 39 -2.87 -3.24 17.95
CA LEU A 39 -3.82 -2.18 17.65
C LEU A 39 -3.56 -1.55 16.28
N MET A 40 -2.29 -1.36 15.92
CA MET A 40 -1.86 -0.91 14.60
C MET A 40 -2.34 -1.89 13.52
N MET A 41 -2.14 -3.20 13.73
CA MET A 41 -2.66 -4.23 12.81
C MET A 41 -4.18 -4.11 12.62
N GLY A 42 -4.95 -3.96 13.71
CA GLY A 42 -6.40 -3.73 13.63
C GLY A 42 -6.77 -2.44 12.88
N THR A 43 -5.96 -1.39 13.04
CA THR A 43 -6.16 -0.09 12.38
C THR A 43 -5.85 -0.15 10.89
N ILE A 44 -4.86 -0.95 10.47
CA ILE A 44 -4.57 -1.22 9.06
C ILE A 44 -5.78 -1.88 8.39
N PHE A 45 -6.36 -2.92 8.99
CA PHE A 45 -7.57 -3.55 8.45
C PHE A 45 -8.76 -2.59 8.41
N ALA A 46 -8.93 -1.74 9.43
CA ALA A 46 -9.94 -0.70 9.42
C ALA A 46 -9.72 0.30 8.27
N ALA A 47 -8.48 0.74 8.04
CA ALA A 47 -8.12 1.64 6.95
C ALA A 47 -8.50 1.05 5.59
N VAL A 48 -8.14 -0.21 5.34
CA VAL A 48 -8.48 -0.91 4.10
C VAL A 48 -9.99 -1.01 3.92
N SER A 49 -10.74 -1.33 4.97
CA SER A 49 -12.22 -1.40 4.91
C SER A 49 -12.87 -0.04 4.62
N HIS A 50 -12.34 1.05 5.18
CA HIS A 50 -12.84 2.40 4.89
C HIS A 50 -12.46 2.84 3.48
N ALA A 51 -11.23 2.53 3.04
CA ALA A 51 -10.78 2.80 1.68
C ALA A 51 -11.64 2.07 0.63
N ASP A 52 -12.02 0.83 0.89
CA ASP A 52 -12.93 0.02 0.06
C ASP A 52 -14.33 0.66 -0.04
N THR A 53 -14.85 1.14 1.09
CA THR A 53 -16.14 1.87 1.13
C THR A 53 -16.07 3.20 0.37
N VAL A 54 -14.93 3.89 0.43
CA VAL A 54 -14.70 5.12 -0.35
C VAL A 54 -14.58 4.79 -1.84
N SER A 55 -13.90 3.69 -2.20
CA SER A 55 -13.71 3.32 -3.60
C SER A 55 -15.01 2.91 -4.29
N ALA A 56 -15.93 2.26 -3.57
CA ALA A 56 -17.23 1.81 -4.11
C ALA A 56 -18.15 2.95 -4.59
N ARG A 57 -17.85 4.21 -4.24
CA ARG A 57 -18.63 5.38 -4.69
C ARG A 57 -17.90 6.24 -5.71
N LEU A 58 -16.63 5.96 -5.96
CA LEU A 58 -15.84 6.72 -6.91
C LEU A 58 -15.93 6.05 -8.29
N PRO A 59 -16.06 6.83 -9.38
CA PRO A 59 -16.02 6.25 -10.70
C PRO A 59 -14.68 5.55 -10.91
N GLN A 60 -14.70 4.33 -11.43
CA GLN A 60 -13.47 3.64 -11.79
C GLN A 60 -12.70 4.48 -12.83
N PRO A 61 -11.36 4.55 -12.80
CA PRO A 61 -10.43 3.83 -11.92
C PRO A 61 -10.13 4.56 -10.60
N PHE A 62 -10.75 5.72 -10.32
CA PHE A 62 -10.41 6.52 -9.13
C PHE A 62 -10.68 5.78 -7.83
N GLY A 63 -11.71 4.93 -7.78
CA GLY A 63 -11.94 4.07 -6.63
C GLY A 63 -10.75 3.16 -6.34
N THR A 64 -10.29 2.40 -7.34
CA THR A 64 -9.11 1.53 -7.23
C THR A 64 -7.85 2.31 -6.86
N LEU A 65 -7.66 3.52 -7.40
CA LEU A 65 -6.53 4.39 -7.04
C LEU A 65 -6.56 4.81 -5.56
N VAL A 66 -7.72 5.16 -5.00
CA VAL A 66 -7.82 5.50 -3.57
C VAL A 66 -7.49 4.30 -2.68
N LEU A 67 -8.00 3.12 -3.03
CA LEU A 67 -7.72 1.89 -2.29
C LEU A 67 -6.22 1.56 -2.30
N THR A 68 -5.64 1.50 -3.49
CA THR A 68 -4.21 1.19 -3.67
C THR A 68 -3.31 2.22 -3.01
N PHE A 69 -3.59 3.52 -3.17
CA PHE A 69 -2.83 4.58 -2.54
C PHE A 69 -2.86 4.51 -1.00
N SER A 70 -4.02 4.16 -0.43
CA SER A 70 -4.16 3.99 1.02
C SER A 70 -3.26 2.87 1.56
N VAL A 71 -3.22 1.72 0.86
CA VAL A 71 -2.35 0.59 1.23
C VAL A 71 -0.87 0.97 1.09
N THR A 72 -0.49 1.64 -0.01
CA THR A 72 0.89 2.10 -0.22
C THR A 72 1.32 3.13 0.83
N LEU A 73 0.45 4.05 1.23
CA LEU A 73 0.75 5.00 2.31
C LEU A 73 1.03 4.30 3.64
N ILE A 74 0.23 3.28 3.97
CA ILE A 74 0.45 2.46 5.17
C ILE A 74 1.84 1.81 5.10
N GLU A 75 2.15 1.11 4.01
CA GLU A 75 3.46 0.46 3.82
C GLU A 75 4.62 1.45 3.95
N VAL A 76 4.56 2.58 3.25
CA VAL A 76 5.61 3.62 3.29
C VAL A 76 5.75 4.21 4.70
N SER A 77 4.66 4.43 5.43
CA SER A 77 4.74 4.96 6.79
C SER A 77 5.47 4.03 7.76
N VAL A 78 5.23 2.71 7.65
CA VAL A 78 5.92 1.71 8.46
C VAL A 78 7.39 1.63 8.07
N LEU A 79 7.70 1.62 6.77
CA LEU A 79 9.08 1.57 6.28
C LEU A 79 9.88 2.79 6.72
N VAL A 80 9.33 4.00 6.58
CA VAL A 80 9.99 5.23 7.03
C VAL A 80 10.20 5.20 8.55
N SER A 81 9.22 4.74 9.33
CA SER A 81 9.36 4.64 10.79
C SER A 81 10.49 3.68 11.18
N MET A 82 10.58 2.53 10.51
CA MET A 82 11.67 1.57 10.71
C MET A 82 13.03 2.12 10.30
N MET A 83 13.13 2.90 9.22
CA MET A 83 14.40 3.53 8.85
C MET A 83 14.85 4.61 9.83
N LEU A 84 13.91 5.30 10.48
CA LEU A 84 14.21 6.37 11.43
C LEU A 84 14.64 5.85 12.80
N HIS A 85 14.13 4.70 13.24
CA HIS A 85 14.36 4.16 14.59
C HIS A 85 15.18 2.87 14.60
N GLY A 86 15.16 2.11 13.52
CA GLY A 86 15.93 0.88 13.39
C GLY A 86 17.41 1.13 13.12
N GLU A 87 18.17 0.04 13.01
CA GLU A 87 19.57 0.11 12.61
C GLU A 87 19.73 0.77 11.23
N ASN A 88 20.83 1.49 11.03
CA ASN A 88 21.11 2.18 9.78
C ASN A 88 21.37 1.17 8.65
N ASN A 89 20.29 0.71 8.02
CA ASN A 89 20.30 -0.19 6.89
C ASN A 89 19.80 0.56 5.63
N PRO A 90 20.72 1.09 4.81
CA PRO A 90 20.35 1.86 3.61
C PRO A 90 19.70 1.00 2.52
N THR A 91 19.76 -0.34 2.60
CA THR A 91 19.12 -1.23 1.62
C THR A 91 17.70 -1.63 1.99
N LEU A 92 17.26 -1.38 3.24
CA LEU A 92 15.96 -1.78 3.77
C LEU A 92 14.77 -1.39 2.87
N PRO A 93 14.65 -0.15 2.35
CA PRO A 93 13.49 0.22 1.52
C PRO A 93 13.47 -0.54 0.20
N ARG A 94 14.64 -0.73 -0.41
CA ARG A 94 14.76 -1.48 -1.67
C ARG A 94 14.37 -2.93 -1.47
N GLU A 95 14.86 -3.54 -0.39
CA GLU A 95 14.55 -4.94 -0.05
C GLU A 95 13.07 -5.14 0.27
N ALA A 96 12.44 -4.20 0.98
CA ALA A 96 11.01 -4.23 1.25
C ALA A 96 10.17 -4.17 -0.03
N VAL A 97 10.45 -3.21 -0.92
CA VAL A 97 9.68 -3.07 -2.19
C VAL A 97 9.91 -4.28 -3.11
N LEU A 98 11.15 -4.79 -3.20
CA LEU A 98 11.44 -6.04 -3.92
C LEU A 98 10.65 -7.22 -3.36
N SER A 99 10.58 -7.34 -2.02
CA SER A 99 9.79 -8.36 -1.34
C SER A 99 8.30 -8.23 -1.65
N THR A 100 7.74 -7.00 -1.62
CA THR A 100 6.34 -6.74 -1.98
C THR A 100 6.03 -7.14 -3.42
N VAL A 101 6.92 -6.81 -4.37
CA VAL A 101 6.76 -7.20 -5.78
C VAL A 101 6.78 -8.74 -5.93
N MET A 102 7.72 -9.43 -5.29
CA MET A 102 7.78 -10.89 -5.31
C MET A 102 6.57 -11.55 -4.66
N PHE A 103 6.12 -11.01 -3.52
CA PHE A 103 4.96 -11.50 -2.81
C PHE A 103 3.68 -11.38 -3.65
N VAL A 104 3.47 -10.26 -4.32
CA VAL A 104 2.27 -10.05 -5.15
C VAL A 104 2.34 -10.88 -6.45
N LEU A 105 3.44 -10.79 -7.20
CA LEU A 105 3.53 -11.43 -8.53
C LEU A 105 3.70 -12.95 -8.44
N THR A 106 4.54 -13.44 -7.54
CA THR A 106 4.80 -14.88 -7.42
C THR A 106 3.90 -15.54 -6.38
N GLY A 107 3.69 -14.88 -5.25
CA GLY A 107 2.86 -15.40 -4.17
C GLY A 107 1.37 -15.32 -4.50
N VAL A 108 0.81 -14.11 -4.51
CA VAL A 108 -0.64 -13.90 -4.65
C VAL A 108 -1.14 -14.31 -6.03
N VAL A 109 -0.57 -13.75 -7.11
CA VAL A 109 -1.01 -14.07 -8.48
C VAL A 109 -0.76 -15.55 -8.80
N GLY A 110 0.40 -16.09 -8.42
CA GLY A 110 0.70 -17.52 -8.61
C GLY A 110 -0.30 -18.43 -7.89
N LEU A 111 -0.68 -18.10 -6.65
CA LEU A 111 -1.68 -18.85 -5.90
C LEU A 111 -3.08 -18.74 -6.54
N CYS A 112 -3.48 -17.56 -7.02
CA CYS A 112 -4.75 -17.38 -7.72
C CYS A 112 -4.84 -18.20 -9.01
N LEU A 113 -3.75 -18.26 -9.79
CA LEU A 113 -3.69 -19.10 -11.00
C LEU A 113 -3.70 -20.59 -10.66
N LEU A 114 -2.94 -21.01 -9.65
CA LEU A 114 -2.91 -22.41 -9.23
C LEU A 114 -4.29 -22.87 -8.74
N LEU A 115 -4.89 -22.16 -7.79
CA LEU A 115 -6.19 -22.53 -7.23
C LEU A 115 -7.31 -22.43 -8.26
N GLY A 116 -7.29 -21.39 -9.09
CA GLY A 116 -8.31 -21.21 -10.11
C GLY A 116 -8.18 -22.21 -11.27
N GLY A 117 -6.97 -22.59 -11.66
CA GLY A 117 -6.70 -23.67 -12.62
C GLY A 117 -7.08 -25.06 -12.07
N LEU A 118 -6.83 -25.32 -10.78
CA LEU A 118 -7.28 -26.55 -10.13
C LEU A 118 -8.81 -26.68 -10.11
N ARG A 119 -9.52 -25.56 -9.92
CA ARG A 119 -11.00 -25.55 -9.82
C ARG A 119 -11.71 -25.47 -11.17
N HIS A 120 -11.22 -24.67 -12.11
CA HIS A 120 -11.92 -24.35 -13.37
C HIS A 120 -11.25 -24.98 -14.61
N ARG A 121 -10.07 -25.61 -14.47
CA ARG A 121 -9.21 -26.19 -15.52
C ARG A 121 -8.67 -25.19 -16.53
N GLU A 122 -9.53 -24.29 -17.03
CA GLU A 122 -9.18 -23.18 -17.92
C GLU A 122 -9.60 -21.87 -17.26
N GLN A 123 -8.77 -20.84 -17.39
CA GLN A 123 -9.04 -19.49 -16.88
C GLN A 123 -8.99 -18.50 -18.04
N GLU A 124 -10.07 -17.76 -18.26
CA GLU A 124 -10.09 -16.66 -19.22
C GLU A 124 -9.46 -15.41 -18.58
N VAL A 125 -8.29 -15.01 -19.08
CA VAL A 125 -7.57 -13.83 -18.61
C VAL A 125 -7.57 -12.77 -19.72
N ARG A 126 -8.09 -11.58 -19.42
CA ARG A 126 -8.07 -10.46 -20.36
C ARG A 126 -6.66 -9.89 -20.52
N GLN A 127 -6.03 -10.19 -21.65
CA GLN A 127 -4.63 -9.82 -21.91
C GLN A 127 -4.40 -8.31 -22.09
N GLN A 128 -5.38 -7.55 -22.61
CA GLN A 128 -5.20 -6.11 -22.89
C GLN A 128 -4.82 -5.29 -21.65
N GLY A 129 -5.51 -5.46 -20.51
CA GLY A 129 -5.20 -4.72 -19.28
C GLY A 129 -3.97 -5.28 -18.55
N LEU A 130 -3.85 -6.60 -18.48
CA LEU A 130 -2.79 -7.28 -17.74
C LEU A 130 -1.39 -7.00 -18.31
N SER A 131 -1.23 -7.04 -19.62
CA SER A 131 0.06 -6.78 -20.27
C SER A 131 0.57 -5.36 -20.00
N GLY A 132 -0.32 -4.37 -19.95
CA GLY A 132 0.00 -2.99 -19.56
C GLY A 132 0.50 -2.88 -18.12
N PHE A 133 -0.22 -3.49 -17.16
CA PHE A 133 0.21 -3.52 -15.75
C PHE A 133 1.59 -4.18 -15.59
N LEU A 134 1.79 -5.37 -16.16
CA LEU A 134 3.03 -6.12 -16.03
C LEU A 134 4.21 -5.38 -16.68
N SER A 135 4.00 -4.77 -17.85
CA SER A 135 5.04 -3.99 -18.53
C SER A 135 5.52 -2.80 -17.69
N VAL A 136 4.60 -2.07 -17.05
CA VAL A 136 4.93 -0.93 -16.19
C VAL A 136 5.60 -1.39 -14.90
N ILE A 137 5.11 -2.46 -14.25
CA ILE A 137 5.74 -3.03 -13.07
C ILE A 137 7.17 -3.47 -13.37
N MET A 138 7.41 -4.19 -14.49
CA MET A 138 8.75 -4.58 -14.90
C MET A 138 9.66 -3.37 -15.16
N SER A 139 9.16 -2.38 -15.90
CA SER A 139 9.94 -1.19 -16.26
C SER A 139 10.34 -0.38 -15.02
N ILE A 140 9.39 -0.11 -14.11
CA ILE A 140 9.66 0.59 -12.85
C ILE A 140 10.57 -0.24 -11.95
N SER A 141 10.39 -1.56 -11.86
CA SER A 141 11.25 -2.41 -11.02
C SER A 141 12.72 -2.35 -11.48
N ILE A 142 12.95 -2.42 -12.80
CA ILE A 142 14.31 -2.29 -13.35
C ILE A 142 14.87 -0.89 -13.09
N LEU A 143 14.12 0.15 -13.43
CA LEU A 143 14.57 1.54 -13.31
C LEU A 143 14.80 1.96 -11.84
N ALA A 144 13.87 1.65 -10.94
CA ALA A 144 13.86 2.16 -9.58
C ALA A 144 14.60 1.26 -8.58
N LEU A 145 14.63 -0.06 -8.79
CA LEU A 145 15.15 -1.01 -7.80
C LEU A 145 16.48 -1.64 -8.20
N ILE A 146 16.69 -1.90 -9.50
CA ILE A 146 17.90 -2.58 -10.00
C ILE A 146 18.95 -1.56 -10.45
N LEU A 147 18.58 -0.64 -11.34
CA LEU A 147 19.50 0.28 -11.99
C LEU A 147 20.30 1.18 -11.03
N PRO A 148 19.75 1.70 -9.90
CA PRO A 148 20.53 2.52 -8.98
C PRO A 148 21.68 1.77 -8.31
N GLY A 149 21.66 0.43 -8.30
CA GLY A 149 22.76 -0.39 -7.77
C GLY A 149 23.94 -0.57 -8.73
N VAL A 150 23.82 -0.11 -9.98
CA VAL A 150 24.83 -0.28 -11.03
C VAL A 150 25.50 1.05 -11.32
N THR A 151 26.83 1.10 -11.28
CA THR A 151 27.59 2.30 -11.66
C THR A 151 27.72 2.41 -13.19
N ALA A 152 28.14 3.58 -13.67
CA ALA A 152 28.36 3.83 -15.11
C ALA A 152 29.39 2.86 -15.73
N ASP A 153 30.31 2.32 -14.92
CA ASP A 153 31.34 1.37 -15.34
C ASP A 153 30.88 -0.11 -15.22
N GLY A 154 29.59 -0.35 -14.94
CA GLY A 154 29.03 -1.69 -14.74
C GLY A 154 29.43 -2.35 -13.42
N GLN A 155 30.14 -1.64 -12.54
CA GLN A 155 30.53 -2.13 -11.22
C GLN A 155 29.44 -1.83 -10.18
N LEU A 156 29.32 -2.67 -9.15
CA LEU A 156 28.48 -2.38 -7.99
C LEU A 156 29.14 -1.26 -7.17
N GLY A 157 28.47 -0.12 -7.05
CA GLY A 157 29.01 1.07 -6.37
C GLY A 157 27.99 2.20 -6.28
N THR A 158 28.35 3.31 -5.62
CA THR A 158 27.45 4.44 -5.42
C THR A 158 27.24 5.21 -6.73
N PRO A 159 26.00 5.29 -7.26
CA PRO A 159 25.73 6.03 -8.49
C PRO A 159 25.93 7.54 -8.29
N LYS A 160 26.28 8.24 -9.37
CA LYS A 160 26.34 9.71 -9.37
C LYS A 160 24.95 10.29 -9.10
N THR A 161 24.87 11.39 -8.35
CA THR A 161 23.60 12.07 -8.03
C THR A 161 22.76 12.41 -9.27
N LEU A 162 23.41 12.80 -10.37
CA LEU A 162 22.74 13.07 -11.64
C LEU A 162 22.01 11.83 -12.21
N ASN A 163 22.61 10.64 -12.09
CA ASN A 163 22.01 9.40 -12.56
C ASN A 163 20.76 9.07 -11.74
N ILE A 164 20.82 9.23 -10.41
CA ILE A 164 19.65 9.05 -9.54
C ILE A 164 18.54 10.02 -9.94
N ALA A 165 18.85 11.30 -10.18
CA ALA A 165 17.86 12.30 -10.55
C ALA A 165 17.15 11.95 -11.88
N VAL A 166 17.91 11.51 -12.89
CA VAL A 166 17.36 11.07 -14.19
C VAL A 166 16.48 9.83 -14.02
N ILE A 167 16.93 8.85 -13.22
CA ILE A 167 16.15 7.63 -12.93
C ILE A 167 14.83 8.01 -12.25
N MET A 168 14.87 8.84 -11.21
CA MET A 168 13.68 9.30 -10.49
C MET A 168 12.71 10.04 -11.42
N ALA A 169 13.21 10.94 -12.27
CA ALA A 169 12.37 11.61 -13.26
C ALA A 169 11.73 10.61 -14.24
N GLY A 170 12.49 9.63 -14.71
CA GLY A 170 11.98 8.55 -15.58
C GLY A 170 10.88 7.72 -14.92
N VAL A 171 11.06 7.32 -13.66
CA VAL A 171 10.05 6.57 -12.88
C VAL A 171 8.78 7.39 -12.70
N VAL A 172 8.89 8.67 -12.32
CA VAL A 172 7.74 9.56 -12.15
C VAL A 172 7.00 9.76 -13.47
N LEU A 173 7.71 9.99 -14.57
CA LEU A 173 7.10 10.14 -15.90
C LEU A 173 6.40 8.87 -16.35
N LEU A 174 7.02 7.70 -16.14
CA LEU A 174 6.47 6.42 -16.53
C LEU A 174 5.19 6.10 -15.73
N TYR A 175 5.23 6.26 -14.41
CA TYR A 175 4.06 6.07 -13.56
C TYR A 175 2.96 7.10 -13.85
N GLY A 176 3.32 8.37 -14.09
CA GLY A 176 2.36 9.41 -14.49
C GLY A 176 1.69 9.11 -15.83
N SER A 177 2.46 8.67 -16.83
CA SER A 177 1.91 8.23 -18.12
C SER A 177 0.99 7.02 -17.97
N PHE A 178 1.32 6.11 -17.05
CA PHE A 178 0.49 4.96 -16.74
C PHE A 178 -0.83 5.37 -16.09
N LEU A 179 -0.80 6.27 -15.11
CA LEU A 179 -2.02 6.83 -14.51
C LEU A 179 -2.88 7.55 -15.55
N PHE A 180 -2.29 8.31 -16.47
CA PHE A 180 -3.01 8.96 -17.56
C PHE A 180 -3.67 7.94 -18.51
N MET A 181 -2.99 6.85 -18.81
CA MET A 181 -3.54 5.75 -19.61
C MET A 181 -4.75 5.11 -18.92
N GLN A 182 -4.66 4.86 -17.62
CA GLN A 182 -5.73 4.25 -16.83
C GLN A 182 -6.94 5.19 -16.65
N THR A 183 -6.71 6.48 -16.39
CA THR A 183 -7.76 7.44 -16.03
C THR A 183 -8.48 8.04 -17.23
N VAL A 184 -7.78 8.25 -18.35
CA VAL A 184 -8.33 8.99 -19.50
C VAL A 184 -8.36 8.13 -20.77
N ARG A 185 -7.19 7.65 -21.22
CA ARG A 185 -7.05 7.23 -22.63
C ARG A 185 -7.52 5.81 -22.94
N HIS A 186 -7.35 4.87 -22.01
CA HIS A 186 -7.68 3.46 -22.24
C HIS A 186 -8.44 2.86 -21.06
N ARG A 187 -9.25 3.69 -20.38
CA ARG A 187 -10.03 3.31 -19.20
C ARG A 187 -10.74 1.96 -19.38
N ASP A 188 -11.34 1.73 -20.55
CA ASP A 188 -12.12 0.51 -20.86
C ASP A 188 -11.30 -0.79 -20.84
N HIS A 189 -9.97 -0.72 -21.01
CA HIS A 189 -9.09 -1.89 -20.87
C HIS A 189 -8.82 -2.26 -19.40
N PHE A 190 -9.13 -1.35 -18.47
CA PHE A 190 -8.87 -1.47 -17.04
C PHE A 190 -10.16 -1.63 -16.20
N LEU A 191 -11.34 -1.50 -16.82
CA LEU A 191 -12.63 -1.77 -16.19
C LEU A 191 -12.92 -3.29 -16.18
N GLY A 192 -13.31 -3.83 -15.02
CA GLY A 192 -13.72 -5.23 -14.86
C GLY A 192 -15.16 -5.49 -15.31
N TRP A 193 -15.52 -6.76 -15.55
CA TRP A 193 -16.86 -7.16 -16.02
C TRP A 193 -17.99 -7.06 -14.96
N ASP A 194 -17.70 -6.72 -13.70
CA ASP A 194 -18.62 -6.84 -12.57
C ASP A 194 -19.12 -5.48 -12.00
N GLU A 195 -19.24 -4.44 -12.83
CA GLU A 195 -19.82 -3.15 -12.43
C GLU A 195 -21.34 -3.19 -12.14
N SER A 196 -21.97 -4.38 -12.03
CA SER A 196 -23.43 -4.49 -11.87
C SER A 196 -23.96 -4.66 -10.43
N GLU A 197 -23.12 -4.86 -9.41
CA GLU A 197 -23.60 -4.98 -8.02
C GLU A 197 -22.69 -4.35 -6.93
N GLU A 198 -21.88 -3.33 -7.25
CA GLU A 198 -21.26 -2.54 -6.17
C GLU A 198 -22.34 -1.72 -5.46
N ARG A 199 -22.60 -2.02 -4.18
CA ARG A 199 -23.47 -1.21 -3.32
C ARG A 199 -22.98 0.24 -3.35
N GLU A 200 -23.69 1.11 -4.04
CA GLU A 200 -23.46 2.54 -3.97
C GLU A 200 -23.54 2.98 -2.50
N ALA A 201 -22.41 3.39 -1.93
CA ALA A 201 -22.38 3.90 -0.57
C ALA A 201 -23.23 5.18 -0.50
N THR A 202 -24.05 5.31 0.54
CA THR A 202 -24.83 6.52 0.78
C THR A 202 -23.89 7.72 0.98
N ALA A 203 -24.31 8.95 0.66
CA ALA A 203 -23.49 10.14 0.88
C ALA A 203 -22.93 10.28 2.31
N SER A 204 -23.73 9.91 3.31
CA SER A 204 -23.32 9.87 4.71
C SER A 204 -22.30 8.76 5.00
N GLU A 205 -22.40 7.60 4.36
CA GLU A 205 -21.45 6.49 4.52
C GLU A 205 -20.10 6.83 3.90
N PHE A 206 -20.11 7.44 2.71
CA PHE A 206 -18.91 7.93 2.04
C PHE A 206 -18.12 8.93 2.89
N TRP A 207 -18.76 10.00 3.37
CA TRP A 207 -18.05 11.02 4.15
C TRP A 207 -17.55 10.47 5.50
N ARG A 208 -18.31 9.57 6.13
CA ARG A 208 -17.83 8.86 7.32
C ARG A 208 -16.61 8.01 6.99
N ALA A 209 -16.66 7.22 5.92
CA ALA A 209 -15.53 6.40 5.50
C ALA A 209 -14.29 7.25 5.17
N VAL A 210 -14.45 8.40 4.51
CA VAL A 210 -13.33 9.34 4.25
C VAL A 210 -12.71 9.83 5.56
N VAL A 211 -13.52 10.29 6.52
CA VAL A 211 -13.01 10.77 7.82
C VAL A 211 -12.29 9.66 8.56
N PHE A 212 -12.89 8.47 8.65
CA PHE A 212 -12.29 7.34 9.36
C PHE A 212 -11.08 6.75 8.65
N LEU A 213 -11.03 6.82 7.31
CA LEU A 213 -9.84 6.51 6.52
C LEU A 213 -8.69 7.44 6.91
N LEU A 214 -8.91 8.76 6.91
CA LEU A 214 -7.88 9.73 7.30
C LEU A 214 -7.43 9.53 8.75
N LEU A 215 -8.36 9.29 9.68
CA LEU A 215 -8.03 8.98 11.07
C LEU A 215 -7.21 7.69 11.20
N SER A 216 -7.55 6.66 10.42
CA SER A 216 -6.82 5.39 10.43
C SER A 216 -5.41 5.53 9.86
N LEU A 217 -5.23 6.26 8.76
CA LEU A 217 -3.91 6.54 8.20
C LEU A 217 -3.06 7.35 9.19
N GLY A 218 -3.63 8.39 9.80
CA GLY A 218 -2.94 9.14 10.86
C GLY A 218 -2.58 8.28 12.08
N GLY A 219 -3.50 7.42 12.52
CA GLY A 219 -3.26 6.48 13.62
C GLY A 219 -2.15 5.48 13.32
N VAL A 220 -2.11 4.93 12.11
CA VAL A 220 -1.04 4.02 11.67
C VAL A 220 0.31 4.74 11.62
N VAL A 221 0.38 5.94 11.04
CA VAL A 221 1.62 6.72 10.94
C VAL A 221 2.18 7.07 12.33
N LEU A 222 1.31 7.43 13.28
CA LEU A 222 1.76 7.75 14.64
C LEU A 222 2.17 6.50 15.43
N LEU A 223 1.38 5.43 15.34
CA LEU A 223 1.72 4.17 16.02
C LEU A 223 2.95 3.50 15.43
N SER A 224 3.19 3.60 14.11
CA SER A 224 4.36 3.00 13.48
C SER A 224 5.66 3.58 14.03
N ASN A 225 5.68 4.87 14.39
CA ASN A 225 6.82 5.51 15.05
C ASN A 225 7.14 4.83 16.39
N HIS A 226 6.12 4.72 17.24
CA HIS A 226 6.24 4.15 18.59
C HIS A 226 6.49 2.64 18.59
N VAL A 227 5.95 1.92 17.62
CA VAL A 227 6.23 0.49 17.43
C VAL A 227 7.67 0.29 16.95
N ALA A 228 8.16 1.14 16.05
CA ALA A 228 9.54 1.07 15.55
C ALA A 228 10.58 1.43 16.62
N GLU A 229 10.30 2.36 17.54
CA GLU A 229 11.15 2.66 18.71
C GLU A 229 11.41 1.43 19.61
N GLY A 230 10.51 0.43 19.55
CA GLY A 230 10.55 -0.73 20.44
C GLY A 230 11.23 -1.97 19.91
N VAL A 231 11.66 -1.95 18.65
CA VAL A 231 12.35 -3.06 17.95
C VAL A 231 13.84 -2.81 17.97
#